data_AF-A0A7X9C1Y9-F1
#
_entry.id   AF-A0A7X9C1Y9-F1
#
_cell.length_a   1.000
_cell.length_b   1.000
_cell.length_c   1.000
_cell.angle_alpha   90.00
_cell.angle_beta   90.00
_cell.angle_gamma   90.00
#
_symmetry.space_group_name_H-M   'P 1'
#
loop_
_entity.id
_entity.type
_entity.pdbx_description
1 polymer ?
#
loop_
_entity_poly.entity_id
_entity_poly.type
_entity_poly.pdbx_seq_one_letter_code
_entity_poly.pdbx_strand_id
1 'polypeptide(L)'
;MKTYDRPYREGRSDGGYSRNCHKNVDYNRVRKPGYDNRGRNGSFHNQEKHDNGDRVLLENVKRAMSCPTAKPGDIILIDFGDDTTHCRTVGVRPAICISSLNYNEDSPILRVVPMTRQLKAIDAPYHVFVDRDRCNGLENSGMAMGEQTIPITRDQIIKKISFVTDDTLMAAVLKAANAINMEY
;
A
#
# COMPACT_ATOMS: atom_id res chain seq x y z
N MET A 1 34.03 17.39 -10.56
CA MET A 1 33.88 15.93 -10.61
C MET A 1 34.78 15.32 -9.55
N LYS A 2 34.21 14.83 -8.44
CA LYS A 2 34.96 14.05 -7.44
C LYS A 2 34.42 12.62 -7.51
N THR A 3 35.20 11.74 -8.11
CA THR A 3 35.04 10.29 -8.06
C THR A 3 35.37 9.83 -6.64
N TYR A 4 34.49 9.02 -6.04
CA TYR A 4 34.81 8.30 -4.82
C TYR A 4 35.05 6.84 -5.18
N ASP A 5 36.32 6.50 -5.41
CA ASP A 5 36.79 5.12 -5.39
C ASP A 5 36.76 4.59 -3.96
N ARG A 6 36.11 3.44 -3.75
CA ARG A 6 36.38 2.58 -2.59
C ARG A 6 36.79 1.19 -3.09
N PRO A 7 37.85 0.58 -2.52
CA PRO A 7 38.44 -0.62 -3.08
C PRO A 7 37.56 -1.85 -2.86
N TYR A 8 37.43 -2.65 -3.92
CA TYR A 8 36.89 -3.99 -3.90
C TYR A 8 37.82 -4.88 -3.06
N ARG A 9 37.31 -5.52 -2.02
CA ARG A 9 38.08 -6.45 -1.18
C ARG A 9 37.66 -7.87 -1.53
N GLU A 10 38.44 -8.53 -2.39
CA GLU A 10 38.31 -9.96 -2.63
C GLU A 10 38.81 -10.75 -1.41
N GLY A 11 38.00 -11.70 -0.95
CA GLY A 11 38.31 -12.51 0.21
C GLY A 11 37.40 -13.74 0.35
N ARG A 12 37.82 -14.81 -0.34
CA ARG A 12 37.61 -16.24 -0.06
C ARG A 12 36.17 -16.79 -0.17
N SER A 13 35.99 -17.59 -1.21
CA SER A 13 34.99 -18.65 -1.30
C SER A 13 35.15 -19.62 -0.12
N ASP A 14 34.10 -19.74 0.70
CA ASP A 14 33.60 -20.97 1.31
C ASP A 14 32.52 -20.62 2.34
N GLY A 15 31.34 -21.23 2.23
CA GLY A 15 30.38 -21.30 3.34
C GLY A 15 29.05 -20.59 3.12
N GLY A 16 28.06 -21.37 2.66
CA GLY A 16 26.72 -21.42 3.24
C GLY A 16 25.86 -20.16 3.20
N TYR A 17 24.80 -20.20 2.39
CA TYR A 17 23.57 -19.45 2.64
C TYR A 17 23.25 -19.43 4.15
N SER A 18 23.29 -18.26 4.78
CA SER A 18 22.78 -18.07 6.13
C SER A 18 21.26 -18.26 6.13
N ARG A 19 20.84 -19.53 6.26
CA ARG A 19 19.46 -20.00 6.36
C ARG A 19 18.91 -19.79 7.79
N ASN A 20 18.97 -18.57 8.33
CA ASN A 20 18.55 -18.31 9.72
C ASN A 20 17.35 -17.38 9.86
N CYS A 21 16.38 -17.46 8.95
CA CYS A 21 15.03 -16.92 9.16
C CYS A 21 13.90 -17.96 9.05
N HIS A 22 14.21 -19.22 8.70
CA HIS A 22 13.27 -20.33 8.79
C HIS A 22 13.68 -21.23 9.96
N LYS A 23 13.24 -20.89 11.18
CA LYS A 23 13.15 -21.91 12.22
C LYS A 23 12.19 -22.97 11.69
N ASN A 24 12.66 -24.21 11.58
CA ASN A 24 11.87 -25.37 11.19
C ASN A 24 10.62 -25.46 12.06
N VAL A 25 9.49 -24.95 11.56
CA VAL A 25 8.19 -25.28 12.11
C VAL A 25 7.85 -26.64 11.54
N ASP A 26 7.99 -27.69 12.35
CA ASP A 26 7.45 -29.00 12.03
C ASP A 26 5.92 -28.90 12.09
N TYR A 27 5.31 -28.61 10.94
CA TYR A 27 3.87 -28.47 10.77
C TYR A 27 3.11 -29.75 11.16
N ASN A 28 3.78 -30.90 11.29
CA ASN A 28 3.17 -32.16 11.71
C ASN A 28 3.16 -32.35 13.24
N ARG A 29 3.89 -31.52 14.02
CA ARG A 29 4.00 -31.63 15.48
C ARG A 29 3.29 -30.53 16.26
N VAL A 30 2.62 -29.58 15.58
CA VAL A 30 1.72 -28.63 16.23
C VAL A 30 0.52 -29.41 16.74
N ARG A 31 0.54 -29.81 18.03
CA ARG A 31 -0.69 -30.23 18.71
C ARG A 31 -1.65 -29.06 18.61
N LYS A 32 -2.72 -29.24 17.83
CA LYS A 32 -3.84 -28.29 17.75
C LYS A 32 -4.27 -28.01 19.19
N PRO A 33 -4.39 -26.73 19.62
CA PRO A 33 -5.24 -26.42 20.76
C PRO A 33 -6.60 -27.09 20.46
N GLY A 34 -7.16 -27.81 21.42
CA GLY A 34 -8.38 -28.57 21.23
C GLY A 34 -9.53 -27.67 20.78
N TYR A 35 -9.72 -27.58 19.46
CA TYR A 35 -10.95 -27.12 18.86
C TYR A 35 -11.77 -28.38 18.59
N ASP A 36 -12.83 -28.55 19.39
CA ASP A 36 -13.82 -29.60 19.22
C ASP A 36 -14.39 -29.54 17.78
N ASN A 37 -13.88 -30.43 16.92
CA ASN A 37 -14.30 -30.56 15.52
C ASN A 37 -15.55 -31.43 15.43
N ARG A 38 -16.65 -30.99 16.05
CA ARG A 38 -17.98 -31.53 15.76
C ARG A 38 -18.71 -30.56 14.81
N GLY A 39 -18.51 -30.78 13.51
CA GLY A 39 -19.51 -30.46 12.49
C GLY A 39 -19.50 -29.06 11.86
N ARG A 40 -18.40 -28.59 11.26
CA ARG A 40 -18.49 -27.53 10.24
C ARG A 40 -17.71 -27.92 8.98
N ASN A 41 -18.46 -28.24 7.93
CA ASN A 41 -17.94 -28.32 6.57
C ASN A 41 -17.24 -27.00 6.21
N GLY A 42 -16.04 -27.09 5.65
CA GLY A 42 -15.22 -25.96 5.20
C GLY A 42 -15.76 -25.26 3.96
N SER A 43 -16.99 -24.77 4.03
CA SER A 43 -17.44 -23.72 3.12
C SER A 43 -16.86 -22.40 3.60
N PHE A 44 -16.31 -21.58 2.70
CA PHE A 44 -16.13 -20.14 2.95
C PHE A 44 -17.52 -19.59 3.31
N HIS A 45 -17.86 -19.61 4.59
CA HIS A 45 -19.16 -19.18 5.09
C HIS A 45 -19.19 -17.66 4.98
N ASN A 46 -19.83 -17.16 3.93
CA ASN A 46 -20.50 -15.87 3.99
C ASN A 46 -21.63 -16.00 5.00
N GLN A 47 -21.58 -15.23 6.09
CA GLN A 47 -22.81 -14.93 6.82
C GLN A 47 -22.64 -13.72 7.72
N GLU A 48 -23.28 -12.64 7.32
CA GLU A 48 -24.23 -11.98 8.23
C GLU A 48 -25.57 -11.96 7.49
N LYS A 49 -26.47 -12.87 7.88
CA LYS A 49 -27.90 -12.74 7.56
C LYS A 49 -28.48 -11.84 8.64
N HIS A 50 -28.99 -10.68 8.25
CA HIS A 50 -29.89 -9.89 9.09
C HIS A 50 -31.17 -9.59 8.30
N ASP A 51 -32.28 -9.68 9.03
CA ASP A 51 -33.66 -9.73 8.54
C ASP A 51 -34.07 -8.53 7.68
N ASN A 52 -35.01 -8.83 6.77
CA ASN A 52 -35.85 -7.91 5.99
C ASN A 52 -35.13 -6.97 5.03
N GLY A 53 -34.84 -7.42 3.79
CA GLY A 53 -34.90 -6.65 2.54
C GLY A 53 -33.96 -5.44 2.33
N ASP A 54 -33.59 -4.75 3.39
CA ASP A 54 -32.74 -3.58 3.44
C ASP A 54 -31.34 -4.04 3.83
N ARG A 55 -30.36 -3.77 2.98
CA ARG A 55 -28.95 -4.03 3.30
C ARG A 55 -28.52 -3.09 4.41
N VAL A 56 -28.55 -3.55 5.66
CA VAL A 56 -27.92 -2.84 6.77
C VAL A 56 -26.41 -2.82 6.50
N LEU A 57 -25.88 -1.67 6.13
CA LEU A 57 -24.43 -1.50 5.98
C LEU A 57 -23.76 -1.76 7.33
N LEU A 58 -22.71 -2.58 7.31
CA LEU A 58 -21.86 -2.83 8.47
C LEU A 58 -21.29 -1.50 8.98
N GLU A 59 -21.11 -1.39 10.29
CA GLU A 59 -20.74 -0.12 10.95
C GLU A 59 -19.44 0.49 10.40
N ASN A 60 -18.45 -0.35 10.08
CA ASN A 60 -17.21 0.09 9.44
C ASN A 60 -17.44 0.72 8.05
N VAL A 61 -18.37 0.17 7.26
CA VAL A 61 -18.74 0.71 5.94
C VAL A 61 -19.46 2.02 6.10
N LYS A 62 -20.42 2.11 7.03
CA LYS A 62 -21.11 3.38 7.34
C LYS A 62 -20.14 4.48 7.74
N ARG A 63 -19.19 4.16 8.62
CA ARG A 63 -18.15 5.09 9.08
C ARG A 63 -17.26 5.57 7.94
N ALA A 64 -16.78 4.67 7.09
CA ALA A 64 -15.97 5.08 5.94
C ALA A 64 -16.79 5.93 4.96
N MET A 65 -18.01 5.52 4.62
CA MET A 65 -18.85 6.21 3.64
C MET A 65 -19.34 7.59 4.11
N SER A 66 -19.38 7.85 5.43
CA SER A 66 -19.66 9.19 5.96
C SER A 66 -18.48 10.16 5.86
N CYS A 67 -17.28 9.65 5.60
CA CYS A 67 -16.09 10.47 5.34
C CYS A 67 -16.02 10.92 3.87
N PRO A 68 -15.43 12.10 3.59
CA PRO A 68 -15.18 12.54 2.23
C PRO A 68 -14.30 11.57 1.45
N THR A 69 -14.53 11.49 0.13
CA THR A 69 -13.68 10.72 -0.77
C THR A 69 -12.62 11.59 -1.45
N ALA A 70 -11.74 10.98 -2.26
CA ALA A 70 -10.69 11.65 -3.02
C ALA A 70 -10.86 11.42 -4.53
N LYS A 71 -10.37 12.37 -5.34
CA LYS A 71 -10.35 12.24 -6.81
C LYS A 71 -9.05 11.59 -7.28
N PRO A 72 -9.02 10.95 -8.46
CA PRO A 72 -7.77 10.52 -9.08
C PRO A 72 -6.78 11.69 -9.16
N GLY A 73 -5.53 11.44 -8.78
CA GLY A 73 -4.46 12.45 -8.76
C GLY A 73 -4.44 13.34 -7.51
N ASP A 74 -5.44 13.25 -6.62
CA ASP A 74 -5.38 13.95 -5.34
C ASP A 74 -4.24 13.40 -4.49
N ILE A 75 -3.46 14.31 -3.90
CA ILE A 75 -2.44 14.00 -2.91
C ILE A 75 -3.09 14.21 -1.53
N ILE A 76 -3.26 13.11 -0.81
CA ILE A 76 -3.94 13.06 0.48
C ILE A 76 -2.95 12.63 1.57
N LEU A 77 -3.06 13.26 2.75
CA LEU A 77 -2.33 12.86 3.94
C LEU A 77 -3.12 11.77 4.66
N ILE A 78 -2.47 10.63 4.90
CA ILE A 78 -3.08 9.42 5.47
C ILE A 78 -2.24 8.95 6.64
N ASP A 79 -2.87 8.36 7.66
CA ASP A 79 -2.19 7.57 8.68
C ASP A 79 -2.17 6.09 8.30
N PHE A 80 -0.98 5.55 8.01
CA PHE A 80 -0.78 4.14 7.69
C PHE A 80 -0.54 3.24 8.93
N GLY A 81 -0.66 3.79 10.15
CA GLY A 81 -0.39 3.09 11.39
C GLY A 81 1.11 2.95 11.68
N ASP A 82 1.49 2.04 12.58
CA ASP A 82 2.84 1.97 13.16
C ASP A 82 3.47 0.56 13.11
N ASP A 83 3.21 -0.21 12.06
CA ASP A 83 3.80 -1.54 11.88
C ASP A 83 5.33 -1.50 11.69
N THR A 84 6.06 -1.67 12.79
CA THR A 84 7.54 -1.75 12.78
C THR A 84 8.08 -3.14 12.44
N THR A 85 7.19 -4.12 12.23
CA THR A 85 7.58 -5.53 12.06
C THR A 85 7.71 -5.95 10.61
N HIS A 86 6.98 -5.29 9.71
CA HIS A 86 6.99 -5.59 8.28
C HIS A 86 7.50 -4.42 7.45
N CYS A 87 7.79 -4.69 6.17
CA CYS A 87 8.31 -3.70 5.23
C CYS A 87 7.23 -2.88 4.53
N ARG A 88 6.07 -2.69 5.18
CA ARG A 88 4.97 -1.90 4.64
C ARG A 88 5.21 -0.43 4.93
N THR A 89 4.62 0.43 4.11
CA THR A 89 4.59 1.86 4.41
C THR A 89 3.80 2.10 5.70
N VAL A 90 4.38 2.89 6.62
CA VAL A 90 3.82 3.23 7.93
C VAL A 90 3.98 4.71 8.25
N GLY A 91 3.25 5.17 9.25
CA GLY A 91 3.18 6.53 9.76
C GLY A 91 2.31 7.44 8.90
N VAL A 92 2.24 8.70 9.31
CA VAL A 92 1.48 9.72 8.58
C VAL A 92 2.26 10.17 7.35
N ARG A 93 1.74 9.89 6.15
CA ARG A 93 2.41 10.17 4.88
C ARG A 93 1.45 10.64 3.79
N PRO A 94 1.93 11.47 2.84
CA PRO A 94 1.20 11.73 1.61
C PRO A 94 1.07 10.46 0.78
N ALA A 95 -0.05 10.31 0.07
CA ALA A 95 -0.25 9.33 -0.98
C ALA A 95 -1.09 9.91 -2.12
N ILE A 96 -0.87 9.39 -3.33
CA ILE A 96 -1.60 9.79 -4.53
C ILE A 96 -2.76 8.81 -4.76
N CYS A 97 -3.97 9.33 -4.87
CA CYS A 97 -5.14 8.52 -5.22
C CYS A 97 -5.09 8.10 -6.70
N ILE A 98 -5.21 6.81 -6.98
CA ILE A 98 -5.15 6.26 -8.35
C ILE A 98 -6.43 5.53 -8.79
N SER A 99 -7.37 5.29 -7.87
CA SER A 99 -8.68 4.73 -8.20
C SER A 99 -9.60 5.80 -8.82
N SER A 100 -10.51 5.36 -9.71
CA SER A 100 -11.41 6.25 -10.46
C SER A 100 -12.40 6.99 -9.56
N LEU A 101 -12.85 8.18 -9.99
CA LEU A 101 -13.82 8.97 -9.24
C LEU A 101 -15.11 8.19 -8.95
N ASN A 102 -15.70 7.56 -9.98
CA ASN A 102 -16.92 6.77 -9.83
C ASN A 102 -16.76 5.66 -8.79
N TYR A 103 -15.63 4.94 -8.82
CA TYR A 103 -15.35 3.93 -7.80
C TYR A 103 -15.23 4.56 -6.40
N ASN A 104 -14.51 5.67 -6.30
CA ASN A 104 -14.26 6.35 -5.03
C ASN A 104 -15.53 6.96 -4.41
N GLU A 105 -16.53 7.34 -5.19
CA GLU A 105 -17.81 7.88 -4.71
C GLU A 105 -18.75 6.80 -4.17
N ASP A 106 -18.68 5.59 -4.73
CA ASP A 106 -19.54 4.45 -4.34
C ASP A 106 -18.87 3.47 -3.36
N SER A 107 -17.55 3.54 -3.19
CA SER A 107 -16.77 2.58 -2.39
C SER A 107 -16.27 3.16 -1.06
N PRO A 108 -16.33 2.42 0.06
CA PRO A 108 -15.67 2.80 1.30
C PRO A 108 -14.13 2.77 1.21
N ILE A 109 -13.60 2.16 0.16
CA ILE A 109 -12.17 1.93 -0.09
C ILE A 109 -11.70 2.72 -1.30
N LEU A 110 -10.47 3.23 -1.24
CA LEU A 110 -9.73 3.82 -2.37
C LEU A 110 -8.39 3.11 -2.55
N ARG A 111 -7.81 3.18 -3.74
CA ARG A 111 -6.45 2.70 -4.01
C ARG A 111 -5.49 3.87 -4.10
N VAL A 112 -4.39 3.82 -3.35
CA VAL A 112 -3.41 4.92 -3.25
C VAL A 112 -1.98 4.43 -3.42
N VAL A 113 -1.10 5.31 -3.92
CA VAL A 113 0.35 5.10 -4.02
C VAL A 113 1.03 5.98 -2.96
N PRO A 114 1.63 5.40 -1.91
CA PRO A 114 2.30 6.18 -0.87
C PRO A 114 3.52 6.94 -1.37
N MET A 115 3.83 8.07 -0.73
CA MET A 115 5.00 8.89 -1.03
C MET A 115 6.02 8.89 0.11
N THR A 116 7.29 9.08 -0.28
CA THR A 116 8.42 9.24 0.64
C THR A 116 9.30 10.42 0.25
N ARG A 117 10.02 10.98 1.24
CA ARG A 117 11.10 11.96 1.01
C ARG A 117 12.44 11.30 0.73
N GLN A 118 12.56 10.00 0.98
CA GLN A 118 13.79 9.27 0.72
C GLN A 118 13.85 8.87 -0.76
N LEU A 119 14.69 9.55 -1.52
CA LEU A 119 14.93 9.22 -2.92
C LEU A 119 15.93 8.06 -2.99
N LYS A 120 15.44 6.85 -3.31
CA LYS A 120 16.25 5.62 -3.41
C LYS A 120 15.82 4.85 -4.65
N ALA A 121 16.79 4.26 -5.36
CA ALA A 121 16.54 3.49 -6.58
C ALA A 121 15.60 4.23 -7.55
N ILE A 122 15.91 5.50 -7.85
CA ILE A 122 15.05 6.39 -8.65
C ILE A 122 14.79 5.80 -10.05
N ASP A 123 15.73 5.01 -10.57
CA ASP A 123 15.62 4.35 -11.87
C ASP A 123 14.75 3.08 -11.86
N ALA A 124 14.21 2.68 -10.69
CA ALA A 124 13.35 1.51 -10.59
C ALA A 124 11.99 1.77 -11.28
N PRO A 125 11.43 0.80 -12.01
CA PRO A 125 10.21 0.99 -12.79
C PRO A 125 8.95 1.24 -11.94
N TYR A 126 9.01 0.92 -10.64
CA TYR A 126 7.96 1.15 -9.65
C TYR A 126 8.17 2.43 -8.83
N HIS A 127 9.22 3.21 -9.07
CA HIS A 127 9.45 4.51 -8.42
C HIS A 127 9.19 5.67 -9.38
N VAL A 128 8.56 6.73 -8.88
CA VAL A 128 8.34 7.96 -9.66
C VAL A 128 8.72 9.16 -8.82
N PHE A 129 9.61 10.01 -9.35
CA PHE A 129 9.85 11.31 -8.74
C PHE A 129 8.66 12.24 -8.99
N VAL A 130 8.05 12.69 -7.90
CA VAL A 130 6.90 13.60 -7.89
C VAL A 130 7.44 14.99 -7.62
N ASP A 131 7.58 15.76 -8.69
CA ASP A 131 8.01 17.14 -8.60
C ASP A 131 6.89 18.04 -8.09
N ARG A 132 7.20 18.91 -7.13
CA ARG A 132 6.25 19.84 -6.53
C ARG A 132 5.69 20.84 -7.55
N ASP A 133 6.47 21.21 -8.55
CA ASP A 133 6.07 22.19 -9.56
C ASP A 133 5.07 21.61 -10.57
N ARG A 134 4.92 20.28 -10.57
CA ARG A 134 3.92 19.52 -11.35
C ARG A 134 2.68 19.17 -10.52
N CYS A 135 2.55 19.81 -9.35
CA CYS A 135 1.48 19.63 -8.40
C CYS A 135 0.97 21.00 -7.94
N ASN A 136 -0.33 21.11 -7.65
CA ASN A 136 -0.88 22.35 -7.12
C ASN A 136 -0.79 22.40 -5.59
N GLY A 137 0.15 23.19 -5.08
CA GLY A 137 0.28 23.47 -3.65
C GLY A 137 1.07 22.42 -2.87
N LEU A 138 1.81 21.53 -3.55
CA LEU A 138 2.72 20.61 -2.87
C LEU A 138 3.93 21.37 -2.30
N GLU A 139 4.15 21.27 -1.00
CA GLU A 139 5.23 22.03 -0.34
C GLU A 139 6.63 21.51 -0.71
N ASN A 140 6.78 20.20 -0.88
CA ASN A 140 8.06 19.54 -1.07
C ASN A 140 7.91 18.37 -2.05
N SER A 141 8.85 18.26 -2.99
CA SER A 141 8.93 17.10 -3.90
C SER A 141 9.20 15.81 -3.13
N GLY A 142 8.87 14.68 -3.75
CA GLY A 142 9.04 13.35 -3.15
C GLY A 142 9.09 12.25 -4.18
N MET A 143 8.98 11.01 -3.72
CA MET A 143 8.95 9.83 -4.58
C MET A 143 7.71 9.00 -4.27
N ALA A 144 6.94 8.65 -5.29
CA ALA A 144 5.85 7.70 -5.19
C ALA A 144 6.39 6.27 -5.30
N MET A 145 5.90 5.38 -4.43
CA MET A 145 6.34 3.98 -4.29
C MET A 145 5.25 3.04 -4.81
N GLY A 146 5.30 2.70 -6.10
CA GLY A 146 4.30 1.90 -6.80
C GLY A 146 4.14 0.47 -6.26
N GLU A 147 5.23 -0.12 -5.77
CA GLU A 147 5.23 -1.44 -5.12
C GLU A 147 4.52 -1.44 -3.76
N GLN A 148 4.41 -0.27 -3.13
CA GLN A 148 3.71 -0.06 -1.86
C GLN A 148 2.25 0.38 -2.05
N THR A 149 1.71 0.26 -3.27
CA THR A 149 0.31 0.58 -3.56
C THR A 149 -0.62 -0.21 -2.64
N ILE A 150 -1.54 0.50 -1.99
CA ILE A 150 -2.35 -0.05 -0.89
C ILE A 150 -3.80 0.42 -1.00
N PRO A 151 -4.79 -0.44 -0.73
CA PRO A 151 -6.16 -0.01 -0.47
C PRO A 151 -6.27 0.63 0.91
N ILE A 152 -6.93 1.79 0.99
CA ILE A 152 -7.24 2.48 2.24
C ILE A 152 -8.75 2.66 2.36
N THR A 153 -9.25 2.84 3.58
CA THR A 153 -10.63 3.29 3.81
C THR A 153 -10.70 4.81 3.90
N ARG A 154 -11.84 5.41 3.54
CA ARG A 154 -12.05 6.88 3.53
C ARG A 154 -11.77 7.53 4.90
N ASP A 155 -12.05 6.83 6.00
CA ASP A 155 -11.83 7.31 7.36
C ASP A 155 -10.34 7.36 7.77
N GLN A 156 -9.43 6.81 6.95
CA GLN A 156 -7.97 6.98 7.14
C GLN A 156 -7.44 8.29 6.54
N ILE A 157 -8.24 8.99 5.73
CA ILE A 157 -7.85 10.25 5.11
C ILE A 157 -7.88 11.34 6.18
N ILE A 158 -6.72 11.91 6.50
CA ILE A 158 -6.62 13.05 7.43
C ILE A 158 -7.08 14.31 6.71
N LYS A 159 -6.52 14.58 5.53
CA LYS A 159 -6.88 15.73 4.67
C LYS A 159 -6.32 15.60 3.26
N LYS A 160 -6.94 16.27 2.30
CA LYS A 160 -6.30 16.58 1.01
C LYS A 160 -5.27 17.70 1.19
N ILE A 161 -4.08 17.52 0.62
CA ILE A 161 -2.99 18.50 0.71
C ILE A 161 -2.61 19.13 -0.63
N SER A 162 -2.79 18.40 -1.75
CA SER A 162 -2.42 18.87 -3.09
C SER A 162 -3.16 18.02 -4.14
N PHE A 163 -2.93 18.28 -5.42
CA PHE A 163 -3.27 17.37 -6.52
C PHE A 163 -2.21 17.46 -7.62
N VAL A 164 -2.02 16.38 -8.37
CA VAL A 164 -1.14 16.33 -9.54
C VAL A 164 -1.79 17.10 -10.68
N THR A 165 -1.11 18.12 -11.22
CA THR A 165 -1.62 18.93 -12.33
C THR A 165 -1.15 18.44 -13.70
N ASP A 166 -0.13 17.58 -13.71
CA ASP A 166 0.49 17.08 -14.92
C ASP A 166 0.04 15.65 -15.24
N ASP A 167 -0.63 15.49 -16.39
CA ASP A 167 -1.17 14.21 -16.82
C ASP A 167 -0.10 13.16 -17.08
N THR A 168 1.10 13.55 -17.53
CA THR A 168 2.19 12.60 -17.78
C THR A 168 2.82 12.11 -16.47
N LEU A 169 2.87 12.96 -15.44
CA LEU A 169 3.24 12.54 -14.08
C LEU A 169 2.22 11.56 -13.52
N MET A 170 0.92 11.87 -13.67
CA MET A 170 -0.15 10.98 -13.23
C MET A 170 -0.10 9.63 -13.95
N ALA A 171 0.13 9.63 -15.27
CA ALA A 171 0.30 8.41 -16.06
C ALA A 171 1.52 7.59 -15.62
N ALA A 172 2.65 8.25 -15.30
CA ALA A 172 3.84 7.59 -14.78
C ALA A 172 3.58 6.92 -13.43
N VAL A 173 2.85 7.60 -12.52
CA VAL A 173 2.45 7.03 -11.23
C VAL A 173 1.55 5.80 -11.43
N LEU A 174 0.58 5.86 -12.34
CA LEU A 174 -0.29 4.72 -12.64
C LEU A 174 0.50 3.54 -13.24
N LYS A 175 1.46 3.81 -14.12
CA LYS A 175 2.35 2.79 -14.68
C LYS A 175 3.19 2.13 -13.58
N ALA A 176 3.81 2.94 -12.71
CA ALA A 176 4.62 2.44 -11.60
C ALA A 176 3.81 1.59 -10.61
N ALA A 177 2.57 1.97 -10.32
CA ALA A 177 1.65 1.22 -9.47
C ALA A 177 1.27 -0.16 -10.02
N ASN A 178 1.48 -0.39 -11.32
CA ASN A 178 1.23 -1.65 -11.99
C ASN A 178 2.51 -2.37 -12.41
N ALA A 179 3.69 -1.76 -12.23
CA ALA A 179 4.96 -2.26 -12.76
C ALA A 179 5.41 -3.60 -12.15
N ILE A 180 4.85 -4.00 -11.02
CA ILE A 180 5.13 -5.29 -10.36
C ILE A 180 4.05 -6.35 -10.61
N ASN A 181 2.96 -5.98 -11.30
CA ASN A 181 1.92 -6.92 -11.67
C ASN A 181 2.40 -7.77 -12.85
N MET A 182 1.92 -9.01 -12.92
CA MET A 182 2.14 -9.86 -14.09
C MET A 182 1.42 -9.25 -15.30
N GLU A 183 2.15 -9.07 -16.40
CA GLU A 183 1.58 -8.76 -17.72
C GLU A 183 1.30 -10.09 -18.45
N TYR A 184 0.12 -10.21 -19.06
CA TYR A 184 -0.30 -11.35 -19.89
C TYR A 184 -0.64 -10.89 -21.29
#